data_AF-W6VYP5-F1
#
_entry.id   AF-W6VYP5-F1
#
_cell.length_a   1.000
_cell.length_b   1.000
_cell.length_c   1.000
_cell.angle_alpha   90.00
_cell.angle_beta   90.00
_cell.angle_gamma   90.00
#
_symmetry.space_group_name_H-M   'P 1'
#
loop_
_entity.id
_entity.type
_entity.pdbx_description
1 polymer ?
#
loop_
_entity_poly.entity_id
_entity_poly.type
_entity_poly.pdbx_seq_one_letter_code
_entity_poly.pdbx_strand_id
1 'polypeptide(L)'
;MDFPTRLKGALSLLFGRGDDGAVCSFCGENRRTVEVIIAGPAATAICSRCIFVCNQVMLEYSGPPGFRRHAEKGHEKTIAIPLAHDEVLLGAPERVALEQMLRVLVSSLPQSRLIGWSYMHSQDRFDLLTVEILTTSGMPPNEISGLAQQNWRQMRGRFLAARNVPANQEEPDLIATAAAATHAASAYAKAVSSFEPTAS
;
A
#
# COMPACT_ATOMS: atom_id res chain seq x y z
N MET A 1 -12.89 -20.52 -24.28
CA MET A 1 -13.81 -20.76 -23.16
C MET A 1 -15.20 -20.80 -23.73
N ASP A 2 -15.89 -21.91 -23.52
CA ASP A 2 -17.10 -22.22 -24.28
C ASP A 2 -18.32 -21.67 -23.55
N PHE A 3 -19.34 -21.29 -24.31
CA PHE A 3 -20.59 -20.73 -23.78
C PHE A 3 -21.24 -21.56 -22.65
N PRO A 4 -21.26 -22.91 -22.69
CA PRO A 4 -21.84 -23.73 -21.63
C PRO A 4 -21.14 -23.54 -20.28
N THR A 5 -19.81 -23.39 -20.28
CA THR A 5 -19.02 -23.19 -19.06
C THR A 5 -19.34 -21.86 -18.40
N ARG A 6 -19.53 -20.81 -19.20
CA ARG A 6 -19.92 -19.48 -18.71
C ARG A 6 -21.34 -19.49 -18.13
N LEU A 7 -22.26 -20.19 -18.79
CA LEU A 7 -23.64 -20.33 -18.33
C LEU A 7 -23.73 -21.13 -17.03
N LYS A 8 -23.01 -22.26 -16.92
CA LYS A 8 -22.92 -23.06 -15.69
C LYS A 8 -22.39 -22.23 -14.52
N GLY A 9 -21.34 -21.42 -14.76
CA GLY A 9 -20.78 -20.54 -13.76
C GLY A 9 -21.75 -19.45 -13.29
N ALA A 10 -22.43 -18.79 -14.23
CA ALA A 10 -23.44 -17.77 -13.93
C ALA A 10 -24.63 -18.36 -13.14
N LEU A 11 -25.12 -19.54 -13.51
CA LEU A 11 -26.20 -20.24 -12.81
C LEU A 11 -25.81 -20.61 -11.37
N SER A 12 -24.58 -21.07 -11.16
CA SER A 12 -24.08 -21.40 -9.82
C SER A 12 -23.94 -20.16 -8.93
N LEU A 13 -23.56 -19.00 -9.49
CA LEU A 13 -23.50 -17.74 -8.74
C LEU A 13 -24.88 -17.20 -8.39
N LEU A 14 -25.86 -17.32 -9.31
CA LEU A 14 -27.21 -16.81 -9.12
C LEU A 14 -28.09 -17.71 -8.24
N PHE A 15 -27.89 -19.02 -8.29
CA PHE A 15 -28.78 -20.00 -7.65
C PHE A 15 -28.08 -20.97 -6.69
N GLY A 16 -26.75 -20.93 -6.58
CA GLY A 16 -25.98 -21.78 -5.65
C GLY A 16 -26.17 -21.36 -4.19
N ARG A 17 -26.29 -22.34 -3.29
CA ARG A 17 -26.33 -22.11 -1.83
C ARG A 17 -25.13 -22.79 -1.16
N GLY A 18 -24.49 -22.10 -0.22
CA GLY A 18 -23.34 -22.62 0.52
C GLY A 18 -22.12 -22.87 -0.38
N ASP A 19 -21.50 -24.05 -0.29
CA ASP A 19 -20.30 -24.44 -1.05
C ASP A 19 -20.50 -24.50 -2.59
N ASP A 20 -21.74 -24.39 -3.08
CA ASP A 20 -22.06 -24.29 -4.51
C ASP A 20 -21.97 -22.86 -5.06
N GLY A 21 -21.86 -21.86 -4.18
CA GLY A 21 -21.84 -20.44 -4.57
C GLY A 21 -20.50 -19.96 -5.15
N ALA A 22 -19.44 -20.77 -5.07
CA ALA A 22 -18.13 -20.46 -5.65
C ALA A 22 -17.79 -21.48 -6.74
N VAL A 23 -17.53 -20.97 -7.95
CA VAL A 23 -17.15 -21.76 -9.13
C VAL A 23 -15.86 -21.26 -9.72
N CYS A 24 -15.06 -22.19 -10.23
CA CYS A 24 -13.86 -21.86 -10.97
C CYS A 24 -14.23 -21.16 -12.29
N SER A 25 -13.71 -19.97 -12.52
CA SER A 25 -13.93 -19.19 -13.76
C SER A 25 -13.34 -19.85 -15.00
N PHE A 26 -12.43 -20.83 -14.83
CA PHE A 26 -11.72 -21.49 -15.93
C PHE A 26 -12.39 -22.80 -16.37
N CYS A 27 -12.79 -23.64 -15.42
CA CYS A 27 -13.39 -24.94 -15.72
C CYS A 27 -14.88 -25.05 -15.35
N GLY A 28 -15.45 -24.07 -14.64
CA GLY A 28 -16.86 -24.05 -14.25
C GLY A 28 -17.25 -25.02 -13.13
N GLU A 29 -16.28 -25.70 -12.51
CA GLU A 29 -16.53 -26.62 -11.39
C GLU A 29 -16.65 -25.87 -10.05
N ASN A 30 -17.49 -26.41 -9.18
CA ASN A 30 -17.74 -25.90 -7.84
C ASN A 30 -16.90 -26.63 -6.77
N ARG A 31 -16.93 -26.17 -5.52
CA ARG A 31 -16.10 -26.72 -4.44
C ARG A 31 -16.40 -28.19 -4.09
N ARG A 32 -17.53 -28.77 -4.54
CA ARG A 32 -17.80 -30.21 -4.35
C ARG A 32 -16.97 -31.11 -5.27
N THR A 33 -16.47 -30.55 -6.36
CA THR A 33 -15.78 -31.28 -7.43
C THR A 33 -14.28 -31.01 -7.47
N VAL A 34 -13.82 -30.00 -6.72
CA VAL A 34 -12.42 -29.61 -6.60
C VAL A 34 -12.11 -29.26 -5.14
N GLU A 35 -10.96 -29.70 -4.65
CA GLU A 35 -10.59 -29.58 -3.23
C GLU A 35 -10.57 -28.12 -2.73
N VAL A 36 -10.06 -27.21 -3.55
CA VAL A 36 -9.89 -25.80 -3.20
C VAL A 36 -10.27 -24.91 -4.38
N ILE A 37 -10.98 -23.83 -4.08
CA ILE A 37 -11.22 -22.70 -4.98
C ILE A 37 -10.66 -21.44 -4.32
N ILE A 38 -9.77 -20.75 -5.04
CA ILE A 38 -9.11 -19.51 -4.61
C ILE A 38 -9.82 -18.36 -5.31
N ALA A 39 -10.39 -17.43 -4.54
CA ALA A 39 -10.97 -16.20 -5.07
C ALA A 39 -9.86 -15.21 -5.44
N GLY A 40 -9.97 -14.64 -6.63
CA GLY A 40 -9.09 -13.62 -7.18
C GLY A 40 -9.82 -12.28 -7.38
N PRO A 41 -9.08 -11.24 -7.80
CA PRO A 41 -9.66 -9.93 -8.10
C PRO A 41 -10.70 -10.00 -9.23
N ALA A 42 -11.57 -8.98 -9.30
CA ALA A 42 -12.61 -8.84 -10.33
C ALA A 42 -13.59 -10.02 -10.45
N ALA A 43 -14.01 -10.61 -9.32
CA ALA A 43 -14.93 -11.76 -9.26
C ALA A 43 -14.44 -13.00 -10.03
N THR A 44 -13.12 -13.14 -10.18
CA THR A 44 -12.52 -14.36 -10.75
C THR A 44 -12.21 -15.35 -9.63
N ALA A 45 -12.25 -16.65 -9.94
CA ALA A 45 -11.83 -17.68 -9.01
C ALA A 45 -11.17 -18.84 -9.78
N ILE A 46 -10.16 -19.46 -9.18
CA ILE A 46 -9.42 -20.57 -9.78
C ILE A 46 -9.33 -21.75 -8.82
N CYS A 47 -9.57 -22.96 -9.32
CA CYS A 47 -9.47 -24.17 -8.51
C CYS A 47 -8.06 -24.80 -8.56
N SER A 48 -7.75 -25.64 -7.57
CA SER A 48 -6.47 -26.37 -7.48
C SER A 48 -6.11 -27.14 -8.76
N ARG A 49 -7.09 -27.78 -9.40
CA ARG A 49 -6.90 -28.48 -10.68
C ARG A 49 -6.48 -27.53 -11.81
N CYS A 50 -7.13 -26.37 -11.92
CA CYS A 50 -6.77 -25.38 -12.94
C CYS A 50 -5.40 -24.74 -12.64
N ILE A 51 -5.04 -24.57 -11.37
CA ILE A 51 -3.69 -24.13 -10.98
C ILE A 51 -2.65 -25.13 -11.47
N PHE A 52 -2.88 -26.43 -11.29
CA PHE A 52 -1.95 -27.47 -11.76
C PHE A 52 -1.74 -27.41 -13.27
N VAL A 53 -2.84 -27.35 -14.05
CA VAL A 53 -2.77 -27.22 -15.51
C VAL A 53 -2.06 -25.92 -15.92
N CYS A 54 -2.41 -24.79 -15.29
CA CYS A 54 -1.72 -23.52 -15.54
C CYS A 54 -0.22 -23.64 -15.26
N ASN A 55 0.18 -24.25 -14.14
CA ASN A 55 1.60 -24.45 -13.81
C ASN A 55 2.30 -25.34 -14.83
N GLN A 56 1.66 -26.43 -15.26
CA GLN A 56 2.21 -27.31 -16.29
C GLN A 56 2.44 -26.55 -17.60
N VAL A 57 1.44 -25.80 -18.08
CA VAL A 57 1.59 -24.94 -19.27
C VAL A 57 2.69 -23.89 -19.03
N MET A 58 2.73 -23.27 -17.85
CA MET A 58 3.74 -22.26 -17.55
C MET A 58 5.17 -22.82 -17.50
N LEU A 59 5.35 -24.09 -17.16
CA LEU A 59 6.63 -24.79 -17.13
C LEU A 59 7.02 -25.32 -18.50
N GLU A 60 6.07 -25.89 -19.24
CA GLU A 60 6.28 -26.40 -20.61
C GLU A 60 6.65 -25.27 -21.58
N TYR A 61 6.04 -24.09 -21.40
CA TYR A 61 6.34 -22.87 -22.13
C TYR A 61 7.23 -21.91 -21.34
N SER A 62 8.05 -22.41 -20.40
CA SER A 62 9.02 -21.59 -19.67
C SER A 62 10.13 -21.00 -20.56
N GLY A 63 10.13 -21.37 -21.84
CA GLY A 63 11.07 -20.92 -22.86
C GLY A 63 12.48 -21.48 -22.64
N PRO A 64 13.42 -21.23 -23.57
CA PRO A 64 14.80 -21.69 -23.41
C PRO A 64 15.44 -21.16 -22.12
N PRO A 65 16.55 -21.77 -21.63
CA PRO A 65 17.28 -21.26 -20.47
C PRO A 65 17.63 -19.77 -20.65
N GLY A 66 17.11 -18.91 -19.78
CA GLY A 66 17.25 -17.45 -19.90
C GLY A 66 16.05 -16.73 -20.55
N PHE A 67 15.01 -17.44 -20.96
CA PHE A 67 13.75 -16.86 -21.42
C PHE A 67 13.03 -16.19 -20.25
N ARG A 68 13.21 -14.87 -20.15
CA ARG A 68 12.38 -14.04 -19.28
C ARG A 68 11.06 -13.84 -20.02
N ARG A 69 9.94 -14.27 -19.44
CA ARG A 69 8.64 -13.74 -19.88
C ARG A 69 8.76 -12.22 -19.85
N HIS A 70 8.62 -11.58 -21.01
CA HIS A 70 8.43 -10.15 -21.14
C HIS A 70 7.06 -9.81 -20.53
N ALA A 71 6.92 -10.01 -19.22
CA ALA A 71 5.90 -9.31 -18.48
C ALA A 71 6.38 -7.84 -18.51
N GLU A 72 5.64 -7.05 -19.29
CA GLU A 72 6.04 -5.76 -19.84
C GLU A 72 6.62 -4.82 -18.75
N LYS A 73 7.68 -4.08 -19.13
CA LYS A 73 8.27 -2.91 -18.43
C LYS A 73 8.10 -2.85 -16.90
N GLY A 74 9.21 -3.00 -16.17
CA GLY A 74 9.39 -2.52 -14.80
C GLY A 74 8.14 -2.60 -13.93
N HIS A 75 7.63 -3.82 -13.67
CA HIS A 75 6.43 -4.01 -12.87
C HIS A 75 6.49 -3.17 -11.60
N GLU A 76 5.50 -2.29 -11.46
CA GLU A 76 5.25 -1.57 -10.24
C GLU A 76 5.06 -2.59 -9.11
N LYS A 77 6.01 -2.61 -8.17
CA LYS A 77 5.98 -3.49 -6.99
C LYS A 77 5.36 -2.72 -5.85
N THR A 78 4.32 -3.29 -5.25
CA THR A 78 3.81 -2.80 -3.97
C THR A 78 4.65 -3.36 -2.83
N ILE A 79 5.12 -2.49 -1.94
CA ILE A 79 5.89 -2.87 -0.75
C ILE A 79 5.25 -2.20 0.46
N ALA A 80 4.95 -2.99 1.49
CA ALA A 80 4.56 -2.50 2.81
C ALA A 80 5.78 -2.50 3.72
N ILE A 81 6.13 -1.33 4.25
CA ILE A 81 7.34 -1.13 5.06
C ILE A 81 6.90 -0.71 6.47
N PRO A 82 7.08 -1.56 7.49
CA PRO A 82 6.92 -1.12 8.87
C PRO A 82 8.06 -0.15 9.20
N LEU A 83 7.74 1.01 9.77
CA LEU A 83 8.68 2.03 10.21
C LEU A 83 8.80 1.97 11.73
N ALA A 84 9.92 1.44 12.20
CA ALA A 84 10.18 1.25 13.62
C ALA A 84 10.84 2.51 14.21
N HIS A 85 10.67 2.72 15.51
CA HIS A 85 11.28 3.84 16.22
C HIS A 85 11.42 3.55 17.71
N ASP A 86 12.47 4.13 18.33
CA ASP A 86 12.82 3.86 19.72
C ASP A 86 11.89 4.55 20.74
N GLU A 87 11.26 5.68 20.38
CA GLU A 87 10.25 6.35 21.23
C GLU A 87 8.83 5.94 20.85
N VAL A 88 8.15 5.28 21.79
CA VAL A 88 6.90 4.51 21.61
C VAL A 88 5.71 5.27 21.03
N LEU A 89 5.71 6.61 20.96
CA LEU A 89 4.56 7.38 20.46
C LEU A 89 4.97 8.52 19.54
N LEU A 90 4.22 8.71 18.45
CA LEU A 90 4.26 9.97 17.71
C LEU A 90 3.71 11.09 18.59
N GLY A 91 4.48 12.14 18.81
CA GLY A 91 4.03 13.33 19.54
C GLY A 91 2.92 14.08 18.78
N ALA A 92 2.14 14.93 19.46
CA ALA A 92 1.10 15.76 18.82
C ALA A 92 1.57 16.49 17.54
N PRO A 93 2.73 17.20 17.52
CA PRO A 93 3.19 17.85 16.29
C PRO A 93 3.57 16.84 15.19
N GLU A 94 4.14 15.69 15.56
CA GLU A 94 4.50 14.65 14.60
C GLU A 94 3.24 14.02 13.97
N ARG A 95 2.15 13.85 14.75
CA ARG A 95 0.87 13.35 14.23
C ARG A 95 0.26 14.31 13.21
N VAL A 96 0.31 15.61 13.47
CA VAL A 96 -0.16 16.64 12.52
C VAL A 96 0.68 16.66 11.25
N ALA A 97 2.00 16.47 11.37
CA ALA A 97 2.92 16.48 10.23
C ALA A 97 3.10 15.12 9.54
N LEU A 98 2.47 14.05 10.04
CA LEU A 98 2.78 12.67 9.67
C LEU A 98 2.70 12.43 8.16
N GLU A 99 1.60 12.82 7.52
CA GLU A 99 1.44 12.61 6.09
C GLU A 99 2.54 13.30 5.27
N GLN A 100 2.93 14.52 5.65
CA GLN A 100 4.00 15.25 4.99
C GLN A 100 5.36 14.58 5.22
N MET A 101 5.63 14.11 6.43
CA MET A 101 6.84 13.34 6.75
C MET A 101 6.93 12.08 5.88
N LEU A 102 5.82 11.36 5.70
CA LEU A 102 5.76 10.17 4.85
C LEU A 102 5.97 10.50 3.36
N ARG A 103 5.41 11.60 2.86
CA ARG A 103 5.64 12.06 1.48
C ARG A 103 7.12 12.37 1.24
N VAL A 104 7.76 13.10 2.17
CA VAL A 104 9.20 13.40 2.11
C VAL A 104 10.01 12.10 2.17
N LEU A 105 9.67 11.18 3.07
CA LEU A 105 10.32 9.88 3.17
C LEU A 105 10.26 9.11 1.85
N VAL A 106 9.08 8.95 1.27
CA VAL A 106 8.94 8.16 0.03
C VAL A 106 9.60 8.85 -1.16
N SER A 107 9.60 10.19 -1.21
CA SER A 107 10.33 10.94 -2.24
C SER A 107 11.85 10.75 -2.19
N SER A 108 12.39 10.36 -1.03
CA SER A 108 13.81 10.02 -0.86
C SER A 108 14.16 8.61 -1.31
N LEU A 109 13.16 7.76 -1.61
CA LEU A 109 13.36 6.39 -2.06
C LEU A 109 13.41 6.34 -3.60
N PRO A 110 14.25 5.46 -4.19
CA PRO A 110 14.41 5.38 -5.63
C PRO A 110 13.09 4.98 -6.32
N GLN A 111 12.66 5.79 -7.29
CA GLN A 111 11.52 5.51 -8.18
C GLN A 111 10.26 5.01 -7.45
N SER A 112 9.99 5.59 -6.28
CA SER A 112 8.92 5.14 -5.38
C SER A 112 7.87 6.24 -5.20
N ARG A 113 6.61 5.85 -5.04
CA ARG A 113 5.50 6.75 -4.71
C ARG A 113 4.68 6.19 -3.55
N LEU A 114 4.19 7.09 -2.69
CA LEU A 114 3.32 6.73 -1.58
C LEU A 114 1.94 6.36 -2.14
N ILE A 115 1.40 5.22 -1.72
CA ILE A 115 0.04 4.80 -2.08
C ILE A 115 -0.88 4.70 -0.87
N GLY A 116 -0.33 4.52 0.33
CA GLY A 116 -1.10 4.42 1.55
C GLY A 116 -0.20 4.38 2.77
N TRP A 117 -0.83 4.53 3.94
CA TRP A 117 -0.17 4.28 5.21
C TRP A 117 -1.22 3.89 6.25
N SER A 118 -0.81 3.08 7.21
CA SER A 118 -1.63 2.68 8.35
C SER A 118 -0.86 2.90 9.63
N TYR A 119 -1.53 3.42 10.64
CA TYR A 119 -0.97 3.56 11.99
C TYR A 119 -1.85 2.79 12.96
N MET A 120 -1.25 1.82 13.64
CA MET A 120 -1.93 1.00 14.64
C MET A 120 -1.34 1.30 16.01
N HIS A 121 -2.17 1.83 16.90
CA HIS A 121 -1.83 2.14 18.28
C HIS A 121 -2.43 1.08 19.20
N SER A 122 -1.60 0.39 19.97
CA SER A 122 -2.03 -0.52 21.03
C SER A 122 -1.75 0.10 22.39
N GLN A 123 -2.78 0.18 23.25
CA GLN A 123 -2.75 0.86 24.56
C GLN A 123 -1.52 0.53 25.41
N ASP A 124 -1.02 -0.71 25.36
CA ASP A 124 0.02 -1.17 26.29
C ASP A 124 1.38 -1.49 25.71
N ARG A 125 1.60 -1.65 24.38
CA ARG A 125 2.89 -2.21 23.91
C ARG A 125 3.45 -1.83 22.55
N PHE A 126 2.68 -1.42 21.55
CA PHE A 126 3.23 -1.18 20.21
C PHE A 126 2.47 -0.11 19.43
N ASP A 127 3.23 0.87 18.93
CA ASP A 127 2.84 1.70 17.80
C ASP A 127 3.48 1.11 16.55
N LEU A 128 2.65 0.74 15.57
CA LEU A 128 3.12 0.27 14.28
C LEU A 128 2.66 1.23 13.20
N LEU A 129 3.61 2.03 12.70
CA LEU A 129 3.44 2.79 11.48
C LEU A 129 3.90 1.94 10.30
N THR A 130 3.02 1.70 9.34
CA THR A 130 3.36 1.00 8.09
C THR A 130 3.08 1.92 6.91
N VAL A 131 4.06 2.06 6.02
CA VAL A 131 3.89 2.79 4.76
C VAL A 131 3.76 1.81 3.61
N GLU A 132 2.83 2.09 2.72
CA GLU A 132 2.65 1.35 1.48
C GLU A 132 3.17 2.19 0.34
N ILE A 133 4.15 1.64 -0.38
CA ILE A 133 4.77 2.29 -1.53
C ILE A 133 4.58 1.44 -2.77
N LEU A 134 4.55 2.13 -3.90
CA LEU A 134 4.69 1.53 -5.21
C LEU A 134 6.04 1.92 -5.78
N THR A 135 6.84 0.95 -6.23
CA THR A 135 8.18 1.20 -6.76
C THR A 135 8.42 0.50 -8.08
N THR A 136 9.10 1.20 -9.00
CA THR A 136 9.64 0.61 -10.24
C THR A 136 11.14 0.36 -10.14
N SER A 137 11.73 0.60 -8.96
CA SER A 137 13.15 0.44 -8.72
C SER A 137 13.61 -1.00 -8.94
N GLY A 138 14.80 -1.13 -9.55
CA GLY A 138 15.53 -2.39 -9.64
C GLY A 138 16.10 -2.85 -8.29
N MET A 139 16.13 -1.98 -7.27
CA MET A 139 16.61 -2.28 -5.93
C MET A 139 15.74 -3.37 -5.27
N PRO A 140 16.34 -4.33 -4.54
CA PRO A 140 15.59 -5.38 -3.89
C PRO A 140 14.76 -4.81 -2.71
N PRO A 141 13.57 -5.39 -2.40
CA PRO A 141 12.65 -4.81 -1.42
C PRO A 141 13.21 -4.63 -0.01
N ASN A 142 14.13 -5.50 0.42
CA ASN A 142 14.82 -5.42 1.70
C ASN A 142 15.74 -4.20 1.79
N GLU A 143 16.45 -3.86 0.72
CA GLU A 143 17.30 -2.67 0.67
C GLU A 143 16.48 -1.38 0.69
N ILE A 144 15.37 -1.33 -0.06
CA ILE A 144 14.42 -0.20 0.00
C ILE A 144 13.85 -0.05 1.41
N SER A 145 13.49 -1.16 2.06
CA SER A 145 12.99 -1.16 3.44
C SER A 145 14.04 -0.67 4.43
N GLY A 146 15.30 -1.09 4.27
CA GLY A 146 16.42 -0.62 5.07
C GLY A 146 16.67 0.88 4.93
N LEU A 147 16.65 1.39 3.69
CA LEU A 147 16.79 2.82 3.40
C LEU A 147 15.63 3.63 4.00
N ALA A 148 14.40 3.16 3.86
CA ALA A 148 13.24 3.81 4.44
C ALA A 148 13.33 3.88 5.98
N GLN A 149 13.73 2.78 6.63
CA GLN A 149 13.96 2.74 8.08
C GLN A 149 15.07 3.68 8.54
N GLN A 150 16.15 3.80 7.77
CA GLN A 150 17.24 4.73 8.07
C GLN A 150 16.80 6.20 7.94
N ASN A 151 16.17 6.55 6.82
CA ASN A 151 15.70 7.91 6.55
C ASN A 151 14.61 8.35 7.54
N TRP A 152 13.71 7.43 7.92
CA TRP A 152 12.70 7.67 8.95
C TRP A 152 13.33 7.97 10.31
N ARG A 153 14.28 7.14 10.78
CA ARG A 153 14.99 7.37 12.05
C ARG A 153 15.73 8.71 12.05
N GLN A 154 16.42 9.04 10.95
CA GLN A 154 17.12 10.32 10.82
C GLN A 154 16.15 11.52 10.86
N MET A 155 15.02 11.43 10.16
CA MET A 155 14.00 12.48 10.14
C MET A 155 13.42 12.71 11.54
N ARG A 156 13.03 11.64 12.24
CA ARG A 156 12.51 11.74 13.62
C ARG A 156 13.54 12.27 14.61
N GLY A 157 14.80 11.85 14.50
CA GLY A 157 15.87 12.36 15.37
C GLY A 157 16.00 13.88 15.34
N ARG A 158 15.78 14.51 14.18
CA ARG A 158 15.76 15.98 14.05
C ARG A 158 14.57 16.62 14.76
N PHE A 159 13.38 16.02 14.68
CA PHE A 159 12.19 16.49 15.41
C PHE A 159 12.35 16.38 16.93
N LEU A 160 12.92 15.27 17.42
CA LEU A 160 13.21 15.10 18.84
C LEU A 160 14.26 16.10 19.36
N ALA A 161 15.32 16.34 18.59
CA ALA A 161 16.33 17.35 18.93
C ALA A 161 15.71 18.76 19.02
N ALA A 162 14.81 19.11 18.09
CA ALA A 162 14.09 20.38 18.11
C ALA A 162 13.16 20.52 19.34
N ARG A 163 12.58 19.41 19.83
CA ARG A 163 11.75 19.37 21.06
C ARG A 163 12.54 19.63 22.33
N ASN A 164 13.83 19.27 22.35
CA ASN A 164 14.68 19.31 23.54
C ASN A 164 15.54 20.59 23.65
N VAL A 165 15.34 21.58 22.79
CA VAL A 165 16.02 22.89 22.91
C VAL A 165 15.47 23.60 24.16
N PRO A 166 16.32 23.94 25.15
CA PRO A 166 15.86 24.61 26.37
C PRO A 166 15.31 26.00 26.05
N ALA A 167 14.18 26.36 26.67
CA ALA A 167 13.43 27.61 26.46
C ALA A 167 14.23 28.92 26.67
N ASN A 168 15.48 28.83 27.13
CA ASN A 168 16.32 29.97 27.51
C ASN A 168 17.41 30.31 26.48
N GLN A 169 17.50 29.62 25.35
CA GLN A 169 18.42 29.97 24.26
C GLN A 169 17.60 30.20 22.98
N GLU A 170 17.19 31.45 22.82
CA GLU A 170 16.35 31.98 21.73
C GLU A 170 15.01 31.26 21.58
N GLU A 171 13.92 31.93 21.95
CA GLU A 171 12.61 31.57 21.42
C GLU A 171 12.73 31.56 19.89
N PRO A 172 12.61 30.40 19.20
CA PRO A 172 12.14 30.45 17.83
C PRO A 172 10.81 31.18 17.92
N ASP A 173 10.51 32.11 17.01
CA ASP A 173 9.25 32.85 17.06
C ASP A 173 8.08 31.88 16.80
N LEU A 174 7.68 31.17 17.84
CA LEU A 174 6.64 30.15 17.85
C LEU A 174 5.29 30.82 17.58
N ILE A 175 5.17 32.12 17.88
CA ILE A 175 4.05 32.94 17.47
C ILE A 175 4.09 33.15 15.96
N ALA A 176 5.22 33.52 15.34
CA ALA A 176 5.31 33.59 13.89
C ALA A 176 5.11 32.23 13.20
N THR A 177 5.58 31.14 13.79
CA THR A 177 5.47 29.79 13.21
C THR A 177 4.06 29.24 13.34
N ALA A 178 3.41 29.41 14.50
CA ALA A 178 2.01 29.07 14.71
C ALA A 178 1.09 30.01 13.94
N ALA A 179 1.39 31.31 13.88
CA ALA A 179 0.66 32.28 13.07
C ALA A 179 0.80 31.96 11.59
N ALA A 180 1.99 31.61 11.09
CA ALA A 180 2.21 31.21 9.70
C ALA A 180 1.49 29.90 9.36
N ALA A 181 1.53 28.89 10.24
CA ALA A 181 0.79 27.64 10.06
C ALA A 181 -0.73 27.87 10.08
N THR A 182 -1.22 28.73 10.98
CA THR A 182 -2.65 29.09 11.07
C THR A 182 -3.08 29.94 9.87
N HIS A 183 -2.23 30.85 9.39
CA HIS A 183 -2.47 31.64 8.18
C HIS A 183 -2.49 30.76 6.93
N ALA A 184 -1.57 29.80 6.81
CA ALA A 184 -1.52 28.85 5.70
C ALA A 184 -2.76 27.94 5.69
N ALA A 185 -3.17 27.43 6.85
CA ALA A 185 -4.38 26.62 6.99
C ALA A 185 -5.65 27.44 6.68
N SER A 186 -5.74 28.69 7.13
CA SER A 186 -6.86 29.60 6.86
C SER A 186 -6.93 30.02 5.39
N ALA A 187 -5.79 30.33 4.76
CA ALA A 187 -5.71 30.67 3.35
C ALA A 187 -6.11 29.48 2.46
N TYR A 188 -5.71 28.26 2.82
CA TYR A 188 -6.11 27.04 2.14
C TYR A 188 -7.61 26.77 2.32
N ALA A 189 -8.15 26.89 3.53
CA ALA A 189 -9.59 26.73 3.79
C ALA A 189 -10.43 27.76 3.02
N LYS A 190 -9.95 29.00 2.87
CA LYS A 190 -10.58 30.05 2.09
C LYS A 190 -10.48 29.80 0.58
N ALA A 191 -9.35 29.27 0.10
CA ALA A 191 -9.18 28.87 -1.30
C ALA A 191 -10.12 27.73 -1.67
N VAL A 192 -10.29 26.75 -0.78
CA VAL A 192 -11.21 25.62 -0.94
C VAL A 192 -12.67 26.07 -0.90
N SER A 193 -13.04 27.03 -0.04
CA SER A 193 -14.41 27.55 0.00
C SER A 193 -14.74 28.50 -1.16
N SER A 194 -13.74 29.10 -1.81
CA SER A 194 -13.90 29.89 -3.03
C SER A 194 -13.89 29.07 -4.33
N PHE A 195 -13.71 27.76 -4.23
CA PHE A 195 -13.70 26.87 -5.39
C PHE A 195 -15.14 26.52 -5.78
N GLU A 196 -15.75 27.31 -6.68
CA GLU A 196 -16.95 26.88 -7.39
C GLU A 196 -16.56 25.92 -8.52
N PRO A 197 -17.07 24.67 -8.53
CA PRO A 197 -16.77 23.72 -9.58
C PRO A 197 -17.39 24.20 -10.90
N THR A 198 -16.57 24.49 -11.90
CA THR A 198 -17.04 24.69 -13.28
C THR A 198 -17.64 23.40 -13.79
N ALA A 199 -18.97 23.37 -13.91
CA ALA A 199 -19.72 22.32 -14.57
C ALA A 199 -19.64 22.50 -16.10
N SER A 200 -19.02 21.55 -16.79
CA SER A 200 -19.28 21.15 -18.19
C SER A 200 -18.62 19.82 -18.47
#